data_AF-A0A1Y3EAZ6-F1
#
_entry.id   AF-A0A1Y3EAZ6-F1
#
_cell.length_a   1.000
_cell.length_b   1.000
_cell.length_c   1.000
_cell.angle_alpha   90.00
_cell.angle_beta   90.00
_cell.angle_gamma   90.00
#
_symmetry.space_group_name_H-M   'P 1'
#
loop_
_entity.id
_entity.type
_entity.pdbx_description
1 polymer ?
#
loop_
_entity_poly.entity_id
_entity_poly.type
_entity_poly.pdbx_seq_one_letter_code
_entity_poly.pdbx_strand_id
1 'polypeptide(L)'
;LQQCVDGGLTLNLPTFHDFRTVTVSPFHGEADIAPADKNVVFDWKFSMGKQRINVSYNNIVRGKQALIPPSEKLLREYFDRGIIDTITFLKKVGAFERPEGTPV
;
A
#
# COMPACT_ATOMS: atom_id res chain seq x y z
N LEU A 1 0.58 4.65 26.42
CA LEU A 1 -0.72 4.20 25.87
C LEU A 1 -0.67 4.37 24.37
N GLN A 2 -0.77 3.27 23.61
CA GLN A 2 -0.83 3.34 22.15
C GLN A 2 -2.25 3.74 21.76
N GLN A 3 -2.39 4.83 21.00
CA GLN A 3 -3.70 5.34 20.60
C GLN A 3 -4.27 4.45 19.48
N CYS A 4 -5.35 3.74 19.78
CA CYS A 4 -6.11 2.97 18.80
C CYS A 4 -7.18 3.88 18.19
N VAL A 5 -7.17 4.00 16.86
CA VAL A 5 -8.15 4.77 16.07
C VAL A 5 -8.96 3.77 15.26
N ASP A 6 -8.32 3.15 14.28
CA ASP A 6 -8.84 2.03 13.49
C ASP A 6 -7.67 1.13 13.03
N GLY A 7 -7.98 0.03 12.33
CA GLY A 7 -6.96 -0.91 11.84
C GLY A 7 -6.01 -0.32 10.78
N GLY A 8 -6.44 0.69 10.01
CA GLY A 8 -5.66 1.30 8.93
C GLY A 8 -4.75 2.44 9.38
N LEU A 9 -5.22 3.29 10.28
CA LEU A 9 -4.54 4.47 10.84
C LEU A 9 -3.61 4.11 11.99
N THR A 10 -4.03 3.23 12.91
CA THR A 10 -3.13 2.77 13.98
C THR A 10 -2.02 1.88 13.43
N LEU A 11 -2.27 1.26 12.27
CA LEU A 11 -1.38 0.34 11.60
C LEU A 11 -0.89 -0.73 12.58
N ASN A 12 -1.84 -1.57 13.01
CA ASN A 12 -1.65 -2.66 13.97
C ASN A 12 -0.78 -3.81 13.42
N LEU A 13 0.14 -3.49 12.50
CA LEU A 13 0.98 -4.45 11.84
C LEU A 13 1.89 -5.10 12.89
N PRO A 14 1.81 -6.43 13.06
CA PRO A 14 2.73 -7.14 13.92
C PRO A 14 4.14 -6.99 13.36
N THR A 15 5.08 -6.67 14.25
CA THR A 15 6.50 -6.52 13.92
C THR A 15 7.20 -7.78 14.40
N PHE A 16 7.76 -8.55 13.47
CA PHE A 16 8.47 -9.79 13.77
C PHE A 16 9.98 -9.54 13.67
N HIS A 17 10.77 -10.20 14.51
CA HIS A 17 12.24 -10.07 14.49
C HIS A 17 12.90 -10.93 13.41
N ASP A 18 12.21 -12.00 13.00
CA ASP A 18 12.68 -13.10 12.16
C ASP A 18 12.02 -13.12 10.78
N PHE A 19 10.89 -12.43 10.60
CA PHE A 19 10.17 -12.36 9.33
C PHE A 19 9.90 -10.92 8.91
N ARG A 20 10.09 -10.64 7.61
CA ARG A 20 9.68 -9.37 7.01
C ARG A 20 8.18 -9.39 6.76
N THR A 21 7.46 -8.44 7.33
CA THR A 21 6.07 -8.18 6.97
C THR A 21 6.01 -7.37 5.67
N VAL A 22 5.33 -7.89 4.64
CA VAL A 22 5.04 -7.14 3.41
C VAL A 22 3.93 -6.13 3.70
N THR A 23 4.15 -4.88 3.32
CA THR A 23 3.23 -3.77 3.56
C THR A 23 2.45 -3.42 2.29
N VAL A 24 1.16 -3.19 2.44
CA VAL A 24 0.27 -2.80 1.34
C VAL A 24 -0.41 -1.50 1.73
N SER A 25 -0.41 -0.51 0.84
CA SER A 25 -1.11 0.76 1.06
C SER A 25 -1.89 1.17 -0.18
N PRO A 26 -3.12 1.70 -0.04
CA PRO A 26 -3.83 2.31 -1.16
C PRO A 26 -3.23 3.67 -1.55
N PHE A 27 -2.25 4.20 -0.79
CA PHE A 27 -1.62 5.49 -1.05
C PHE A 27 -0.21 5.31 -1.61
N HIS A 28 0.18 6.15 -2.56
CA HIS A 28 1.56 6.21 -3.03
C HIS A 28 2.49 6.61 -1.88
N GLY A 29 3.58 5.89 -1.66
CA GLY A 29 4.40 6.04 -0.47
C GLY A 29 5.54 5.01 -0.39
N GLU A 30 5.94 4.69 0.84
CA GLU A 30 7.03 3.74 1.11
C GLU A 30 6.57 2.30 1.37
N ALA A 31 5.27 2.02 1.23
CA ALA A 31 4.77 0.64 1.32
C ALA A 31 5.33 -0.22 0.18
N ASP A 32 5.50 -1.51 0.44
CA ASP A 32 6.06 -2.47 -0.52
C ASP A 32 5.19 -2.60 -1.77
N ILE A 33 3.87 -2.60 -1.58
CA ILE A 33 2.86 -2.63 -2.62
C ILE A 33 1.99 -1.38 -2.45
N ALA A 34 2.06 -0.47 -3.43
CA ALA A 34 1.29 0.76 -3.48
C ALA A 34 1.17 1.26 -4.92
N PRO A 35 0.15 2.08 -5.23
CA PRO A 35 0.04 2.72 -6.54
C PRO A 35 1.30 3.51 -6.86
N ALA A 36 1.81 3.41 -8.09
CA ALA A 36 2.93 4.22 -8.57
C ALA A 36 2.43 5.51 -9.25
N ASP A 37 2.56 6.65 -8.57
CA ASP A 37 2.27 7.95 -9.17
C ASP A 37 3.42 8.38 -10.09
N LYS A 38 3.14 8.59 -11.38
CA LYS A 38 4.10 9.19 -12.33
C LYS A 38 4.11 10.70 -12.11
N ASN A 39 5.29 11.33 -12.16
CA ASN A 39 5.52 12.77 -12.01
C ASN A 39 5.40 13.31 -10.57
N VAL A 40 6.19 12.75 -9.65
CA VAL A 40 6.43 13.38 -8.34
C VAL A 40 7.39 14.55 -8.53
N VAL A 41 6.88 15.78 -8.54
CA VAL A 41 7.71 16.99 -8.70
C VAL A 41 8.50 17.29 -7.41
N PHE A 42 7.94 16.94 -6.25
CA PHE A 42 8.58 17.10 -4.94
C PHE A 42 8.37 15.84 -4.10
N ASP A 43 9.46 15.22 -3.61
CA ASP A 43 9.39 14.00 -2.78
C ASP A 43 9.14 14.32 -1.29
N TRP A 44 8.05 15.04 -1.03
CA TRP A 44 7.61 15.31 0.34
C TRP A 44 6.70 14.20 0.83
N LYS A 45 6.92 13.74 2.06
CA LYS A 45 6.16 12.66 2.67
C LYS A 45 5.70 13.09 4.06
N PHE A 46 4.51 12.65 4.44
CA PHE A 46 4.00 12.81 5.79
C PHE A 46 3.74 11.44 6.42
N SER A 47 3.79 11.41 7.75
CA SER A 47 3.52 10.20 8.52
C SER A 47 2.06 10.20 8.97
N MET A 48 1.34 9.11 8.67
CA MET A 48 -0.01 8.85 9.17
C MET A 48 0.02 7.49 9.87
N GLY A 49 0.01 7.50 11.20
CA GLY A 49 0.35 6.32 11.99
C GLY A 49 1.78 5.85 11.69
N LYS A 50 1.93 4.60 11.25
CA LYS A 50 3.20 4.04 10.76
C LYS A 50 3.36 4.09 9.23
N GLN A 51 2.41 4.68 8.48
CA GLN A 51 2.54 4.85 7.04
C GLN A 51 3.34 6.10 6.69
N ARG A 52 4.19 6.01 5.68
CA ARG A 52 4.91 7.13 5.07
C ARG A 52 4.33 7.36 3.68
N ILE A 53 3.52 8.41 3.56
CA ILE A 53 2.69 8.68 2.38
C ILE A 53 3.23 9.91 1.66
N ASN A 54 3.33 9.85 0.33
CA ASN A 54 3.74 10.99 -0.49
C ASN A 54 2.65 12.07 -0.52
N VAL A 55 3.07 13.33 -0.42
CA VAL A 55 2.21 14.48 -0.62
C VAL A 55 1.96 14.63 -2.12
N SER A 56 0.81 14.14 -2.59
CA SER A 56 0.43 14.21 -4.01
C SER A 56 -1.06 14.50 -4.17
N TYR A 57 -1.43 15.13 -5.28
CA TYR A 57 -2.84 15.33 -5.63
C TYR A 57 -3.59 13.99 -5.69
N ASN A 58 -2.96 12.96 -6.28
CA ASN A 58 -3.56 11.63 -6.36
C ASN A 58 -3.82 11.02 -4.98
N ASN A 59 -2.92 11.19 -4.00
CA ASN A 59 -3.16 10.72 -2.64
C ASN A 59 -4.26 11.50 -1.91
N ILE A 60 -4.41 12.80 -2.18
CA ILE A 60 -5.54 13.59 -1.67
C ILE A 60 -6.86 13.04 -2.23
N VAL A 61 -6.92 12.76 -3.54
CA VAL A 61 -8.09 12.16 -4.18
C VAL A 61 -8.42 10.78 -3.57
N ARG A 62 -7.42 9.91 -3.43
CA ARG A 62 -7.58 8.60 -2.79
C ARG A 62 -8.04 8.71 -1.33
N GLY A 63 -7.54 9.70 -0.59
CA GLY A 63 -7.91 9.94 0.80
C GLY A 63 -9.39 10.34 0.93
N LYS A 64 -9.86 11.24 0.07
CA LYS A 64 -11.28 11.57 -0.04
C LYS A 64 -12.12 10.32 -0.35
N GLN A 65 -11.67 9.48 -1.27
CA GLN A 65 -12.39 8.29 -1.72
C GLN A 65 -12.39 7.14 -0.68
N ALA A 66 -11.42 7.12 0.23
CA ALA A 66 -11.41 6.21 1.37
C ALA A 66 -12.51 6.57 2.38
N LEU A 67 -12.85 7.86 2.51
CA LEU A 67 -13.93 8.33 3.39
C LEU A 67 -15.31 8.27 2.73
N ILE A 68 -15.36 8.54 1.41
CA ILE A 68 -16.59 8.57 0.62
C ILE A 68 -16.37 7.66 -0.59
N PRO A 69 -16.98 6.45 -0.60
CA PRO A 69 -16.77 5.48 -1.66
C PRO A 69 -17.00 6.09 -3.06
N PRO A 70 -16.08 5.89 -4.01
CA PRO A 70 -16.28 6.32 -5.38
C PRO A 70 -17.26 5.38 -6.12
N SER A 71 -17.44 5.61 -7.42
CA SER A 71 -18.26 4.72 -8.25
C SER A 71 -17.71 3.30 -8.29
N GLU A 72 -18.60 2.32 -8.49
CA GLU A 72 -18.22 0.90 -8.61
C GLU A 72 -17.17 0.69 -9.70
N LYS A 73 -17.29 1.39 -10.83
CA LYS A 73 -16.31 1.36 -11.91
C LYS A 73 -14.91 1.73 -11.41
N LEU A 74 -14.79 2.81 -10.63
CA LEU A 74 -13.49 3.24 -10.11
C LEU A 74 -12.95 2.27 -9.04
N LEU A 75 -13.82 1.66 -8.24
CA LEU A 75 -13.43 0.61 -7.30
C LEU A 75 -12.86 -0.62 -8.03
N ARG A 76 -13.46 -1.04 -9.14
CA ARG A 76 -12.92 -2.11 -10.01
C ARG A 76 -11.56 -1.74 -10.59
N GLU A 77 -11.40 -0.49 -11.04
CA GLU A 77 -10.09 0.00 -11.50
C GLU A 77 -9.01 0.01 -10.39
N TYR A 78 -9.39 0.20 -9.12
CA TYR A 78 -8.44 0.07 -8.00
C TYR A 78 -8.08 -1.37 -7.72
N PHE A 79 -9.06 -2.28 -7.80
CA PHE A 79 -8.81 -3.72 -7.66
C PHE A 79 -7.84 -4.22 -8.73
N ASP A 80 -8.09 -3.91 -10.00
CA ASP A 80 -7.23 -4.35 -11.11
C ASP A 80 -5.82 -3.77 -10.99
N ARG A 81 -5.70 -2.50 -10.57
CA ARG A 81 -4.39 -1.88 -10.30
C ARG A 81 -3.65 -2.55 -9.15
N GLY A 82 -4.34 -2.91 -8.06
CA GLY A 82 -3.73 -3.60 -6.93
C GLY A 82 -3.12 -4.96 -7.32
N ILE A 83 -3.73 -5.67 -8.26
CA ILE A 83 -3.15 -6.90 -8.84
C ILE A 83 -1.84 -6.57 -9.57
N ILE A 84 -1.82 -5.54 -10.42
CA ILE A 84 -0.63 -5.13 -11.17
C ILE A 84 0.49 -4.68 -10.24
N ASP A 85 0.19 -3.88 -9.22
CA ASP A 85 1.15 -3.41 -8.23
C ASP A 85 1.76 -4.59 -7.46
N THR A 86 0.94 -5.58 -7.09
CA THR A 86 1.39 -6.81 -6.42
C THR A 86 2.30 -7.64 -7.31
N ILE A 87 1.91 -7.87 -8.58
CA ILE A 87 2.74 -8.60 -9.54
C ILE A 87 4.09 -7.90 -9.74
N THR A 88 4.07 -6.57 -9.83
CA THR A 88 5.27 -5.76 -9.99
C THR A 88 6.20 -5.91 -8.78
N PHE A 89 5.66 -5.86 -7.57
CA PHE A 89 6.41 -6.13 -6.34
C PHE A 89 7.01 -7.53 -6.33
N LEU A 90 6.20 -8.57 -6.59
CA LEU A 90 6.65 -9.96 -6.58
C LEU A 90 7.80 -10.21 -7.57
N LYS A 91 7.71 -9.63 -8.77
CA LYS A 91 8.80 -9.68 -9.77
C LYS A 91 10.05 -8.97 -9.26
N LYS A 92 9.90 -7.79 -8.67
CA LYS A 92 11.02 -7.00 -8.12
C LYS A 92 11.77 -7.75 -7.02
N VAL A 93 11.08 -8.53 -6.18
CA VAL A 93 11.70 -9.30 -5.09
C VAL A 93 12.05 -10.74 -5.47
N GLY A 94 11.88 -11.13 -6.74
CA GLY A 94 12.17 -12.50 -7.20
C GLY A 94 11.24 -13.57 -6.63
N ALA A 95 10.03 -13.20 -6.18
CA ALA A 95 9.04 -14.12 -5.60
C ALA A 95 7.82 -14.34 -6.52
N PHE A 96 7.93 -13.99 -7.80
CA PHE A 96 6.84 -14.16 -8.78
C PHE A 96 6.63 -15.63 -9.17
N GLU A 97 7.72 -16.39 -9.24
CA GLU A 97 7.70 -17.83 -9.49
C GLU A 97 8.06 -18.55 -8.21
N ARG A 98 7.36 -19.65 -7.91
CA ARG A 98 7.67 -20.52 -6.76
C ARG A 98 8.84 -21.43 -7.17
N PRO A 99 10.05 -21.31 -6.59
CA PRO A 99 11.24 -22.06 -7.04
C PRO A 99 11.25 -23.56 -6.68
N GLU A 100 10.08 -24.17 -6.42
CA GLU A 100 9.79 -25.37 -5.61
C GLU A 100 9.23 -25.03 -4.22
N GLY A 101 8.30 -25.86 -3.78
CA GLY A 101 7.44 -25.58 -2.65
C GLY A 101 7.68 -26.48 -1.45
N THR A 102 7.67 -25.90 -0.25
CA THR A 102 7.37 -26.66 0.96
C THR A 102 6.02 -27.38 0.79
N PRO A 103 5.93 -28.69 1.10
CA PRO A 103 4.66 -29.40 1.13
C PRO A 103 3.69 -28.68 2.07
N VAL A 104 2.45 -28.50 1.62
CA VAL A 104 1.32 -28.08 2.44
C VAL A 104 0.76 -29.26 3.22
#